data_AF-D0MWQ9-F1
#
_entry.id   AF-D0MWQ9-F1
#
_cell.length_a   1.000
_cell.length_b   1.000
_cell.length_c   1.000
_cell.angle_alpha   90.00
_cell.angle_beta   90.00
_cell.angle_gamma   90.00
#
_symmetry.space_group_name_H-M   'P 1'
#
loop_
_entity.id
_entity.type
_entity.pdbx_description
1 polymer ?
#
loop_
_entity_poly.entity_id
_entity_poly.type
_entity_poly.pdbx_seq_one_letter_code
_entity_poly.pdbx_strand_id
1 'polypeptide(L)'
;MDASVIASFREKVVQKPEVFFTPSEEVAKEIKAFAKHAYDRTSKYQSKSGGAAPLEELYVDGFDADQVWEQLRLLNGPLVTEMTQRIRTFDKNPDNILLFPSEKQEEKEQKKES
;
A
#
# COMPACT_ATOMS: atom_id res chain seq x y z
N MET A 1 -17.27 29.97 -27.18
CA MET A 1 -17.27 29.60 -25.76
C MET A 1 -18.11 30.64 -25.03
N ASP A 2 -19.19 30.23 -24.37
CA ASP A 2 -20.16 31.17 -23.79
C ASP A 2 -19.53 31.96 -22.64
N ALA A 3 -19.54 33.29 -22.78
CA ALA A 3 -19.01 34.21 -21.76
C ALA A 3 -19.66 34.01 -20.38
N SER A 4 -20.90 33.54 -20.37
CA SER A 4 -21.65 33.14 -19.17
C SER A 4 -20.96 32.01 -18.39
N VAL A 5 -20.45 31.00 -19.09
CA VAL A 5 -19.77 29.85 -18.47
C VAL A 5 -18.47 30.31 -17.79
N ILE A 6 -17.69 31.16 -18.46
CA ILE A 6 -16.43 31.69 -17.95
C ILE A 6 -16.66 32.61 -16.74
N ALA A 7 -17.67 33.48 -16.79
CA ALA A 7 -18.03 34.34 -15.68
C ALA A 7 -18.44 33.51 -14.44
N SER A 8 -19.25 32.47 -14.63
CA SER A 8 -19.66 31.59 -13.54
C SER A 8 -18.50 30.83 -12.90
N PHE A 9 -17.53 30.38 -13.71
CA PHE A 9 -16.36 29.67 -13.23
C PHE A 9 -15.44 30.59 -12.42
N ARG A 10 -15.27 31.83 -12.88
CA ARG A 10 -14.48 32.84 -12.15
C ARG A 10 -15.06 33.15 -10.78
N GLU A 11 -16.37 33.36 -10.70
CA GLU A 11 -17.06 33.70 -9.45
C GLU A 11 -17.09 32.53 -8.45
N LYS A 12 -17.31 31.31 -8.95
CA LYS A 12 -17.50 30.13 -8.10
C LYS A 12 -16.21 29.43 -7.70
N VAL A 13 -15.16 29.51 -8.51
CA VAL A 13 -13.92 28.72 -8.34
C VAL A 13 -12.70 29.61 -8.17
N VAL A 14 -12.47 30.56 -9.10
CA VAL A 14 -11.24 31.38 -9.09
C VAL A 14 -11.24 32.38 -7.93
N GLN A 15 -12.40 32.96 -7.61
CA GLN A 15 -12.53 33.93 -6.52
C GLN A 15 -12.75 33.29 -5.14
N LYS A 16 -12.92 31.96 -5.07
CA LYS A 16 -13.14 31.21 -3.83
C LYS A 16 -12.13 30.06 -3.74
N PRO A 17 -10.85 30.37 -3.46
CA PRO A 17 -9.80 29.37 -3.42
C PRO A 17 -10.04 28.28 -2.36
N GLU A 18 -10.88 28.54 -1.34
CA GLU A 18 -11.37 27.53 -0.41
C GLU A 18 -12.06 26.34 -1.07
N VAL A 19 -12.59 26.47 -2.30
CA VAL A 19 -13.15 25.35 -3.08
C VAL A 19 -12.09 24.30 -3.42
N PHE A 20 -10.83 24.70 -3.61
CA PHE A 20 -9.71 23.77 -3.80
C PHE A 20 -9.30 23.07 -2.50
N PHE A 21 -9.70 23.61 -1.36
CA PHE A 21 -9.48 23.05 -0.03
C PHE A 21 -10.72 22.38 0.55
N THR A 22 -11.88 22.51 -0.10
CA THR A 22 -13.14 21.98 0.43
C THR A 22 -13.04 20.47 0.35
N PRO A 23 -12.88 19.76 1.48
CA PRO A 23 -12.90 18.31 1.47
C PRO A 23 -14.29 17.94 1.00
N SER A 24 -14.41 17.31 -0.16
CA SER A 24 -15.65 16.63 -0.47
C SER A 24 -15.77 15.52 0.57
N GLU A 25 -16.66 15.70 1.54
CA GLU A 25 -16.91 14.70 2.59
C GLU A 25 -17.30 13.36 1.97
N GLU A 26 -17.98 13.40 0.81
CA GLU A 26 -18.31 12.24 -0.01
C GLU A 26 -17.05 11.52 -0.50
N VAL A 27 -16.11 12.24 -1.13
CA VAL A 27 -14.84 11.69 -1.61
C VAL A 27 -13.98 11.20 -0.44
N ALA A 28 -13.92 11.95 0.66
CA ALA A 28 -13.18 11.54 1.85
C ALA A 28 -13.75 10.25 2.45
N LYS A 29 -15.09 10.10 2.47
CA LYS A 29 -15.77 8.89 2.92
C LYS A 29 -15.49 7.70 2.00
N GLU A 30 -15.52 7.92 0.69
CA GLU A 30 -15.23 6.88 -0.30
C GLU A 30 -13.76 6.41 -0.22
N ILE A 31 -12.82 7.34 -0.11
CA ILE A 31 -11.40 7.02 0.09
C ILE A 31 -11.18 6.26 1.41
N LYS A 32 -11.83 6.68 2.52
CA LYS A 32 -11.75 5.95 3.79
C LYS A 32 -12.28 4.53 3.67
N ALA A 33 -13.43 4.34 3.03
CA ALA A 33 -14.03 3.03 2.81
C ALA A 33 -13.11 2.13 1.95
N PHE A 34 -12.55 2.68 0.88
CA PHE A 34 -11.60 1.98 0.03
C PHE A 34 -10.32 1.61 0.79
N ALA A 35 -9.74 2.54 1.55
CA ALA A 35 -8.53 2.29 2.34
C ALA A 35 -8.76 1.17 3.36
N LYS A 36 -9.90 1.16 4.05
CA LYS A 36 -10.28 0.08 4.96
C LYS A 36 -10.38 -1.25 4.23
N HIS A 37 -11.12 -1.30 3.13
CA HIS A 37 -11.27 -2.53 2.33
C HIS A 37 -9.93 -3.07 1.81
N ALA A 38 -9.04 -2.19 1.35
CA ALA A 38 -7.72 -2.57 0.88
C ALA A 38 -6.83 -3.09 2.03
N TYR A 39 -6.82 -2.41 3.18
CA TYR A 39 -6.08 -2.81 4.37
C TYR A 39 -6.56 -4.17 4.88
N ASP A 40 -7.86 -4.35 5.11
CA ASP A 40 -8.44 -5.57 5.67
C ASP A 40 -8.19 -6.79 4.76
N ARG A 41 -8.11 -6.59 3.44
CA ARG A 41 -7.75 -7.65 2.48
C ARG A 41 -6.25 -7.98 2.47
N THR A 42 -5.40 -7.02 2.78
CA THR A 42 -3.94 -7.15 2.68
C THR A 42 -3.26 -7.44 4.00
N SER A 43 -3.94 -7.22 5.14
CA SER A 43 -3.42 -7.50 6.49
C SER A 43 -2.93 -8.94 6.66
N LYS A 44 -3.53 -9.91 5.95
CA LYS A 44 -3.10 -11.31 5.90
C LYS A 44 -1.75 -11.55 5.21
N TYR A 45 -1.26 -10.61 4.42
CA TYR A 45 0.01 -10.69 3.66
C TYR A 45 1.11 -9.85 4.32
N GLN A 46 1.26 -10.00 5.63
CA GLN A 46 2.26 -9.29 6.41
C GLN A 46 3.71 -9.75 6.10
N SER A 47 4.66 -8.83 6.35
CA SER A 47 6.08 -9.14 6.28
C SER A 47 6.45 -10.25 7.25
N LYS A 48 7.32 -11.17 6.80
CA LYS A 48 7.90 -12.21 7.67
C LYS A 48 9.10 -11.70 8.46
N SER A 49 9.67 -10.57 8.03
CA SER A 49 10.75 -9.89 8.73
C SER A 49 10.13 -9.06 9.86
N GLY A 50 10.50 -9.40 11.10
CA GLY A 50 9.87 -8.94 12.32
C GLY A 50 9.56 -7.44 12.36
N GLY A 51 8.34 -7.14 12.83
CA GLY A 51 7.80 -5.83 13.15
C GLY A 51 6.62 -6.02 14.11
N ALA A 52 6.04 -4.93 14.60
CA ALA A 52 4.79 -5.00 15.37
C ALA A 52 3.73 -5.74 14.53
N ALA A 53 2.97 -6.63 15.16
CA ALA A 53 1.86 -7.30 14.49
C ALA A 53 0.89 -6.22 13.97
N PRO A 54 0.63 -6.15 12.66
CA PRO A 54 -0.33 -5.21 12.12
C PRO A 54 -1.70 -5.50 12.70
N LEU A 55 -2.52 -4.45 12.78
CA LEU A 55 -3.90 -4.57 13.23
C LEU A 55 -4.67 -5.51 12.29
N GLU A 56 -5.60 -6.29 12.83
CA GLU A 56 -6.43 -7.22 12.04
C GLU A 56 -7.29 -6.47 11.01
N GLU A 57 -7.72 -5.26 11.36
CA GLU A 57 -8.50 -4.36 10.51
C GLU A 57 -8.06 -2.90 10.64
N LEU A 58 -8.45 -2.07 9.68
CA LEU A 58 -8.23 -0.62 9.74
C LEU A 58 -9.33 0.06 10.55
N TYR A 59 -8.94 0.82 11.58
CA TYR A 59 -9.86 1.66 12.35
C TYR A 59 -9.96 3.05 11.73
N VAL A 60 -11.17 3.39 11.26
CA VAL A 60 -11.48 4.66 10.61
C VAL A 60 -12.47 5.52 11.39
N ASP A 61 -13.26 4.91 12.28
CA ASP A 61 -14.29 5.60 13.05
C ASP A 61 -13.69 6.30 14.27
N GLY A 62 -13.83 7.62 14.33
CA GLY A 62 -13.23 8.44 15.39
C GLY A 62 -11.74 8.73 15.22
N PHE A 63 -11.15 8.31 14.09
CA PHE A 63 -9.75 8.54 13.75
C PHE A 63 -9.61 9.66 12.72
N ASP A 64 -8.62 10.52 12.91
CA ASP A 64 -8.21 11.51 11.92
C ASP A 64 -7.36 10.88 10.78
N ALA A 65 -7.02 11.68 9.77
CA ALA A 65 -6.29 11.20 8.61
C ALA A 65 -4.86 10.71 8.95
N ASP A 66 -4.18 11.37 9.90
CA ASP A 66 -2.82 11.02 10.29
C ASP A 66 -2.79 9.72 11.09
N GLN A 67 -3.79 9.51 11.95
CA GLN A 67 -3.93 8.27 12.70
C GLN A 67 -4.28 7.08 11.80
N VAL A 68 -5.11 7.28 10.77
CA VAL A 68 -5.36 6.24 9.74
C VAL A 68 -4.09 5.97 8.92
N TRP A 69 -3.34 7.02 8.59
CA TRP A 69 -2.07 6.89 7.86
C TRP A 69 -1.02 6.09 8.65
N GLU A 70 -0.95 6.28 9.97
CA GLU A 70 -0.01 5.54 10.81
C GLU A 70 -0.30 4.04 10.83
N GLN A 71 -1.58 3.65 10.85
CA GLN A 71 -1.99 2.25 10.73
C GLN A 71 -1.57 1.64 9.38
N LEU A 72 -1.75 2.38 8.29
CA LEU A 72 -1.27 1.96 6.96
C LEU A 72 0.25 1.81 6.92
N ARG A 73 0.97 2.73 7.56
CA ARG A 73 2.44 2.70 7.64
C ARG A 73 2.95 1.49 8.42
N LEU A 74 2.29 1.13 9.52
CA LEU A 74 2.63 -0.05 10.32
C LEU A 74 2.58 -1.34 9.50
N LEU A 75 1.57 -1.51 8.66
CA LEU A 75 1.47 -2.67 7.77
C LEU A 75 2.48 -2.61 6.61
N ASN A 76 2.57 -1.47 5.93
CA ASN A 76 3.31 -1.37 4.66
C ASN A 76 4.83 -1.18 4.85
N GLY A 77 5.27 -0.52 5.92
CA GLY A 77 6.68 -0.18 6.14
C GLY A 77 7.62 -1.40 6.18
N PRO A 78 7.34 -2.42 7.02
CA PRO A 78 8.11 -3.66 7.04
C PRO A 78 8.08 -4.39 5.69
N LEU A 79 6.92 -4.43 5.04
CA LEU A 79 6.73 -5.10 3.75
C LEU A 79 7.57 -4.46 2.63
N VAL A 80 7.56 -3.13 2.53
CA VAL A 80 8.39 -2.39 1.56
C VAL A 80 9.87 -2.63 1.81
N THR A 81 10.29 -2.65 3.07
CA THR A 81 11.69 -2.93 3.45
C THR A 81 12.10 -4.33 3.01
N GLU A 82 11.29 -5.34 3.30
CA GLU A 82 11.54 -6.73 2.90
C GLU A 82 11.58 -6.88 1.38
N MET A 83 10.61 -6.33 0.65
CA MET A 83 10.58 -6.39 -0.81
C MET A 83 11.78 -5.69 -1.43
N THR A 84 12.19 -4.54 -0.90
CA THR A 84 13.40 -3.83 -1.36
C THR A 84 14.66 -4.68 -1.17
N GLN A 85 14.79 -5.35 -0.02
CA GLN A 85 15.92 -6.25 0.23
C GLN A 85 15.92 -7.46 -0.72
N ARG A 86 14.75 -8.06 -0.96
CA ARG A 86 14.60 -9.17 -1.92
C ARG A 86 14.98 -8.74 -3.34
N ILE A 87 14.49 -7.59 -3.81
CA ILE A 87 14.83 -7.03 -5.12
C ILE A 87 16.34 -6.80 -5.24
N ARG A 88 16.98 -6.19 -4.22
CA ARG A 88 18.44 -6.00 -4.20
C ARG A 88 19.22 -7.32 -4.21
N THR A 89 18.67 -8.36 -3.60
CA THR A 89 19.28 -9.69 -3.58
C THR A 89 19.20 -10.34 -4.95
N PHE A 90 18.06 -10.18 -5.64
CA PHE A 90 17.88 -10.63 -7.02
C PHE A 90 18.80 -9.90 -8.00
N ASP A 91 18.92 -8.58 -7.87
CA ASP A 91 19.83 -7.77 -8.69
C ASP A 91 21.30 -8.23 -8.55
N LYS A 92 21.71 -8.57 -7.34
CA LYS A 92 23.08 -9.07 -7.07
C LYS A 92 23.31 -10.49 -7.56
N ASN A 93 22.28 -11.34 -7.57
CA ASN A 93 22.38 -12.76 -7.89
C ASN A 93 21.24 -13.18 -8.86
N PRO A 94 21.26 -12.72 -10.11
CA PRO A 94 20.20 -12.99 -11.08
C PRO A 94 20.06 -14.49 -11.40
N ASP A 95 21.16 -15.25 -11.31
CA ASP A 95 21.19 -16.69 -11.56
C ASP A 95 20.35 -17.51 -10.55
N ASN A 96 20.00 -16.92 -9.40
CA ASN A 96 19.14 -17.57 -8.40
C ASN A 96 17.65 -17.46 -8.73
N ILE A 97 17.27 -16.75 -9.80
CA ILE A 97 15.87 -16.60 -10.23
C ILE A 97 15.51 -17.78 -11.13
N LEU A 98 14.96 -18.84 -10.53
CA LEU A 98 14.42 -19.99 -11.26
C LEU A 98 12.96 -19.71 -11.64
N LEU A 99 12.73 -19.31 -12.89
CA LEU A 99 11.37 -19.15 -13.46
C LEU A 99 10.64 -20.50 -13.60
N PHE A 100 11.41 -21.58 -13.72
CA PHE A 100 10.94 -22.94 -13.70
C PHE A 100 11.72 -23.68 -12.63
N PRO A 101 11.07 -24.46 -11.74
CA PRO A 101 11.78 -25.35 -10.84
C PRO A 101 12.67 -26.27 -11.70
N SER A 102 13.98 -26.12 -11.61
CA SER A 102 14.89 -27.09 -12.23
C SER A 102 14.77 -28.40 -11.45
N GLU A 103 14.57 -29.52 -12.15
CA GLU A 103 14.42 -30.88 -11.60
C GLU A 103 15.63 -31.42 -10.83
N LYS A 104 16.55 -30.57 -10.34
CA LYS A 104 17.77 -31.00 -9.67
C LYS A 104 17.81 -30.57 -8.21
N GLN A 105 17.02 -31.24 -7.37
CA GLN A 105 17.32 -31.40 -5.94
C GLN A 105 16.81 -32.76 -5.42
N GLU A 106 17.35 -33.87 -5.92
CA GLU A 106 17.26 -35.18 -5.22
C GLU A 106 18.62 -35.68 -4.69
N GLU A 107 19.76 -35.07 -5.06
CA GLU A 107 21.07 -35.65 -4.70
C GLU A 107 21.69 -35.18 -3.37
N LYS A 108 21.02 -34.35 -2.55
CA LYS A 108 21.61 -33.87 -1.28
C LYS A 108 21.15 -34.60 -0.01
N GLU A 109 20.18 -35.51 -0.08
CA GLU A 109 19.77 -36.29 1.10
C GLU A 109 20.51 -37.63 1.26
N GLN A 110 21.12 -38.21 0.21
CA GLN A 110 21.79 -39.52 0.32
C GLN A 110 23.23 -39.50 0.88
N LYS A 111 23.83 -38.34 1.18
CA LYS A 111 25.20 -38.28 1.76
C LYS A 111 25.28 -38.17 3.29
N LYS A 112 24.16 -38.30 4.00
CA LYS A 112 24.15 -38.37 5.48
C LYS A 112 23.92 -39.77 6.06
N GLU A 113 23.78 -40.80 5.22
CA GLU A 113 23.48 -42.17 5.68
C GLU A 113 24.38 -43.24 5.02
N SER A 114 25.66 -42.92 4.78
CA SER A 114 26.70 -43.92 4.43
C SER A 114 28.01 -43.63 5.14
#